data_AF-A0A6G8NYQ5-F1
#
_entry.id   AF-A0A6G8NYQ5-F1
#
_cell.length_a   1.000
_cell.length_b   1.000
_cell.length_c   1.000
_cell.angle_alpha   90.00
_cell.angle_beta   90.00
_cell.angle_gamma   90.00
#
_symmetry.space_group_name_H-M   'P 1'
#
loop_
_entity.id
_entity.type
_entity.pdbx_description
1 polymer ?
#
loop_
_entity_poly.entity_id
_entity_poly.type
_entity_poly.pdbx_seq_one_letter_code
_entity_poly.pdbx_strand_id
1 'polypeptide(L)'
;MSTLTIKSRLIVVTAAVAGVLVSVGGVGLFGVAQSNEALRDIYEGRAKALQNISTIDELVAETHFAVSDAVLDPSAQKTQAVTDATRQRIGKIDTLLQDYLRYPSDGAERKLSTRFESDWRSLRDKGFVPAYKLLEANNLSEAQWIVTQQIEPAVKAVKAEGTELRQLQLVAAQQEYDHARSISHLVQWLVAACIAAGIALVALLCASMARVLFAQLGGEPSVAAAIARRVSDGDLSVMVPLKGNDTESMMYAMSAMQTRLASMIGGIQTTSNTIAHTTFDITASNNALSSRTEEHAASIEQTSASMEQLASTVKANADHAQQARELAMSASDKARVVTAQLPTRSRECATWHSAQPKSAR
;
A
#
# COMPACT_ATOMS: atom_id res chain seq x y z
N MET A 1 -4.43 14.23 11.01
CA MET A 1 -3.49 13.13 10.66
C MET A 1 -2.39 13.60 9.68
N SER A 2 -1.92 14.84 9.78
CA SER A 2 -1.09 15.49 8.74
C SER A 2 0.42 15.21 8.82
N THR A 3 0.91 14.45 9.81
CA THR A 3 2.35 14.21 10.02
C THR A 3 2.79 12.74 9.92
N LEU A 4 1.86 11.83 9.61
CA LEU A 4 2.16 10.39 9.52
C LEU A 4 2.79 10.03 8.17
N THR A 5 3.98 9.41 8.21
CA THR A 5 4.67 8.86 7.04
C THR A 5 3.84 7.79 6.33
N ILE A 6 4.10 7.56 5.03
CA ILE A 6 3.42 6.52 4.24
C ILE A 6 3.55 5.14 4.90
N LYS A 7 4.75 4.81 5.42
CA LYS A 7 5.01 3.57 6.16
C LYS A 7 4.08 3.42 7.38
N SER A 8 3.98 4.47 8.19
CA SER A 8 3.12 4.46 9.38
C SER A 8 1.64 4.27 9.01
N ARG A 9 1.18 4.88 7.91
CA ARG A 9 -0.21 4.73 7.44
C ARG A 9 -0.49 3.31 6.95
N LEU A 10 0.43 2.70 6.21
CA LEU A 10 0.29 1.30 5.77
C LEU A 10 0.16 0.36 6.97
N ILE A 11 1.03 0.53 7.97
CA ILE A 11 0.97 -0.25 9.22
C ILE A 11 -0.38 -0.07 9.92
N VAL A 12 -0.90 1.16 9.98
CA VAL A 12 -2.21 1.44 10.59
C VAL A 12 -3.34 0.72 9.84
N VAL A 13 -3.34 0.72 8.50
CA VAL A 13 -4.36 0.01 7.70
C VAL A 13 -4.27 -1.49 7.93
N THR A 14 -3.07 -2.07 7.85
CA THR A 14 -2.88 -3.51 8.07
C THR A 14 -3.26 -3.93 9.48
N ALA A 15 -2.86 -3.14 10.50
CA ALA A 15 -3.24 -3.38 11.89
C ALA A 15 -4.75 -3.24 12.10
N ALA A 16 -5.42 -2.28 11.46
CA ALA A 16 -6.87 -2.13 11.52
C ALA A 16 -7.59 -3.36 10.92
N VAL A 17 -7.15 -3.85 9.77
CA VAL A 17 -7.72 -5.06 9.14
C VAL A 17 -7.52 -6.28 10.04
N ALA A 18 -6.31 -6.49 10.57
CA ALA A 18 -6.03 -7.59 11.49
C ALA A 18 -6.87 -7.49 12.77
N GLY A 19 -7.02 -6.29 13.33
CA GLY A 19 -7.84 -6.03 14.50
C GLY A 19 -9.32 -6.34 14.27
N VAL A 20 -9.88 -5.95 13.12
CA VAL A 20 -11.26 -6.28 12.73
C VAL A 20 -11.43 -7.80 12.60
N LEU A 21 -10.49 -8.50 11.96
CA LEU A 21 -10.54 -9.95 11.80
C LEU A 21 -10.54 -10.68 13.16
N VAL A 22 -9.63 -10.31 14.06
CA VAL A 22 -9.56 -10.88 15.41
C VAL A 22 -10.84 -10.59 16.20
N SER A 23 -11.37 -9.37 16.09
CA SER A 23 -12.59 -8.99 16.81
C SER A 23 -13.80 -9.78 16.32
N VAL A 24 -14.00 -9.87 14.99
CA VAL A 24 -15.09 -10.65 14.39
C VAL A 24 -14.95 -12.14 14.73
N GLY A 25 -13.74 -12.68 14.63
CA GLY A 25 -13.44 -14.07 15.02
C GLY A 25 -13.75 -14.34 16.49
N GLY A 26 -13.35 -13.44 17.38
CA GLY A 26 -13.62 -13.54 18.83
C GLY A 26 -15.11 -13.53 19.16
N VAL A 27 -15.88 -12.59 18.59
CA VAL A 27 -17.34 -12.53 18.79
C VAL A 27 -18.02 -13.77 18.19
N GLY A 28 -17.57 -14.24 17.03
CA GLY A 28 -18.09 -15.46 16.40
C GLY A 28 -17.87 -16.70 17.27
N LEU A 29 -16.65 -16.89 17.80
CA LEU A 29 -16.34 -18.00 18.71
C LEU A 29 -17.15 -17.94 20.00
N PHE A 30 -17.33 -16.74 20.57
CA PHE A 30 -18.19 -16.53 21.74
C PHE A 30 -19.65 -16.91 21.45
N GLY A 31 -20.19 -16.50 20.30
CA GLY A 31 -21.55 -16.86 19.87
C GLY A 31 -21.75 -18.38 19.73
N VAL A 32 -20.77 -19.08 19.13
CA VAL A 32 -20.81 -20.55 19.01
C VAL A 32 -20.72 -21.22 20.37
N ALA A 33 -19.85 -20.76 21.27
CA ALA A 33 -19.74 -21.31 22.62
C ALA A 33 -21.05 -21.16 23.40
N GLN A 34 -21.69 -19.99 23.33
CA GLN A 34 -22.98 -19.74 23.97
C GLN A 34 -24.09 -20.63 23.40
N SER A 35 -24.11 -20.84 22.08
CA SER A 35 -25.10 -21.71 21.44
C SER A 35 -24.90 -23.19 21.81
N ASN A 36 -23.65 -23.64 21.94
CA ASN A 36 -23.35 -25.01 22.36
C ASN A 36 -23.75 -25.26 23.81
N GLU A 37 -23.56 -24.28 24.70
CA GLU A 37 -24.00 -24.37 26.10
C GLU A 37 -25.52 -24.50 26.18
N ALA A 38 -26.27 -23.65 25.47
CA ALA A 38 -27.73 -23.73 25.42
C ALA A 38 -28.23 -25.07 24.85
N LEU A 39 -27.58 -25.59 23.80
CA LEU A 39 -27.90 -26.92 23.26
C LEU A 39 -27.62 -28.04 24.26
N ARG A 40 -26.52 -27.93 25.03
CA ARG A 40 -26.20 -28.89 26.09
C ARG A 40 -27.26 -28.89 27.17
N ASP A 41 -27.70 -27.73 27.65
CA ASP A 41 -28.74 -27.62 28.68
C ASP A 41 -30.08 -28.22 28.21
N ILE A 42 -30.49 -27.92 26.97
CA ILE A 42 -31.70 -28.48 26.38
C ILE A 42 -31.59 -30.01 26.24
N TYR A 43 -30.44 -30.54 25.82
CA TYR A 43 -30.24 -31.97 25.62
C TYR A 43 -30.06 -32.74 26.93
N GLU A 44 -29.07 -32.37 27.74
CA GLU A 44 -28.72 -33.07 28.97
C GLU A 44 -29.74 -32.86 30.08
N GLY A 45 -30.44 -31.73 30.07
CA GLY A 45 -31.50 -31.43 31.03
C GLY A 45 -32.87 -31.84 30.53
N ARG A 46 -33.46 -31.01 29.66
CA ARG A 46 -34.89 -31.10 29.31
C ARG A 46 -35.22 -32.36 28.50
N ALA A 47 -34.44 -32.69 27.48
CA ALA A 47 -34.73 -33.82 26.60
C ALA A 47 -34.58 -35.17 27.32
N LYS A 48 -33.51 -35.35 28.12
CA LYS A 48 -33.33 -36.55 28.96
C LYS A 48 -34.41 -36.66 30.03
N ALA A 49 -34.81 -35.55 30.68
CA ALA A 49 -35.91 -35.55 31.63
C ALA A 49 -37.23 -36.00 30.97
N LEU A 50 -37.55 -35.45 29.79
CA LEU A 50 -38.73 -35.82 29.01
C LEU A 50 -38.72 -37.31 28.63
N GLN A 51 -37.56 -37.82 28.21
CA GLN A 51 -37.38 -39.25 27.92
C GLN A 51 -37.60 -40.11 29.17
N ASN A 52 -36.99 -39.75 30.31
CA ASN A 52 -37.15 -40.48 31.56
C ASN A 52 -38.61 -40.55 31.99
N ILE A 53 -39.34 -39.42 32.03
CA ILE A 53 -40.75 -39.40 32.42
C ILE A 53 -41.60 -40.22 31.45
N SER A 54 -41.34 -40.12 30.13
CA SER A 54 -42.08 -40.88 29.12
C SER A 54 -41.87 -42.39 29.27
N THR A 55 -40.63 -42.82 29.54
CA THR A 55 -40.32 -44.24 29.78
C THR A 55 -40.91 -44.71 31.12
N ILE A 56 -41.00 -43.87 32.14
CA ILE A 56 -41.69 -44.21 33.39
C ILE A 56 -43.19 -44.44 33.11
N ASP A 57 -43.85 -43.51 32.40
CA ASP A 57 -45.27 -43.65 32.01
C ASP A 57 -45.53 -44.97 31.25
N GLU A 58 -44.63 -45.32 30.31
CA GLU A 58 -44.69 -46.57 29.56
C GLU A 58 -44.55 -47.80 30.46
N LEU A 59 -43.52 -47.84 31.32
CA LEU A 59 -43.27 -48.96 32.21
C LEU A 59 -44.40 -49.14 33.25
N VAL A 60 -44.98 -48.05 33.74
CA VAL A 60 -46.15 -48.08 34.64
C VAL A 60 -47.36 -48.68 33.93
N ALA A 61 -47.64 -48.23 32.69
CA ALA A 61 -48.75 -48.75 31.90
C ALA A 61 -48.58 -50.23 31.55
N GLU A 62 -47.39 -50.65 31.13
CA GLU A 62 -47.06 -52.05 30.87
C GLU A 62 -47.21 -52.91 32.13
N THR A 63 -46.74 -52.42 33.28
CA THR A 63 -46.83 -53.15 34.54
C THR A 63 -48.29 -53.31 34.96
N HIS A 64 -49.07 -52.23 34.89
CA HIS A 64 -50.51 -52.28 35.17
C HIS A 64 -51.23 -53.28 34.26
N PHE A 65 -50.98 -53.21 32.95
CA PHE A 65 -51.59 -54.14 32.00
C PHE A 65 -51.20 -55.59 32.29
N ALA A 66 -49.91 -55.87 32.48
CA ALA A 66 -49.42 -57.23 32.71
C ALA A 66 -49.96 -57.85 34.01
N VAL A 67 -50.03 -57.05 35.09
CA VAL A 67 -50.60 -57.50 36.38
C VAL A 67 -52.10 -57.78 36.22
N SER A 68 -52.86 -56.88 35.58
CA SER A 68 -54.29 -57.09 35.34
C SER A 68 -54.57 -58.32 34.46
N ASP A 69 -53.75 -58.53 33.42
CA ASP A 69 -53.85 -59.70 32.54
C ASP A 69 -53.50 -61.03 33.24
N ALA A 70 -52.54 -61.01 34.18
CA ALA A 70 -52.22 -62.19 34.99
C ALA A 70 -53.32 -62.54 36.00
N VAL A 71 -54.11 -61.57 36.47
CA VAL A 71 -55.26 -61.86 37.34
C VAL A 71 -56.39 -62.53 36.55
N LEU A 72 -56.57 -62.18 35.27
CA LEU A 72 -57.59 -62.77 34.38
C LEU A 72 -57.22 -64.17 33.88
N ASP A 73 -55.94 -64.41 33.61
CA ASP A 73 -55.41 -65.68 33.13
C ASP A 73 -54.18 -66.10 33.98
N PRO A 74 -54.41 -66.78 35.11
CA PRO A 74 -53.41 -67.02 36.15
C PRO A 74 -52.56 -68.28 35.90
N SER A 75 -52.11 -68.52 34.67
CA SER A 75 -51.24 -69.68 34.40
C SER A 75 -49.88 -69.53 35.12
N ALA A 76 -49.37 -70.61 35.72
CA ALA A 76 -48.15 -70.57 36.54
C ALA A 76 -46.95 -69.95 35.80
N GLN A 77 -46.79 -70.27 34.50
CA GLN A 77 -45.73 -69.70 33.66
C GLN A 77 -45.91 -68.19 33.45
N LYS A 78 -47.14 -67.72 33.20
CA LYS A 78 -47.44 -66.31 32.98
C LYS A 78 -47.30 -65.50 34.27
N THR A 79 -47.83 -66.01 35.38
CA THR A 79 -47.72 -65.41 36.71
C THR A 79 -46.24 -65.20 37.10
N GLN A 80 -45.39 -66.20 36.85
CA GLN A 80 -43.96 -66.08 37.12
C GLN A 80 -43.29 -65.03 36.22
N ALA A 81 -43.54 -65.08 34.90
CA ALA A 81 -43.00 -64.12 33.95
C ALA A 81 -43.44 -62.67 34.26
N VAL A 82 -44.71 -62.46 34.62
CA VAL A 82 -45.25 -61.15 35.01
C VAL A 82 -44.62 -60.66 36.30
N THR A 83 -44.40 -61.55 37.27
CA THR A 83 -43.78 -61.18 38.55
C THR A 83 -42.33 -60.75 38.37
N ASP A 84 -41.54 -61.53 37.63
CA ASP A 84 -40.14 -61.21 37.35
C ASP A 84 -40.02 -59.90 36.56
N ALA A 85 -40.84 -59.74 35.52
CA ALA A 85 -40.88 -58.52 34.72
C ALA A 85 -41.33 -57.31 35.56
N THR A 86 -42.33 -57.46 36.42
CA THR A 86 -42.80 -56.39 37.32
C THR A 86 -41.68 -55.94 38.27
N ARG A 87 -40.95 -56.88 38.87
CA ARG A 87 -39.81 -56.56 39.74
C ARG A 87 -38.72 -55.79 38.98
N GLN A 88 -38.40 -56.22 37.77
CA GLN A 88 -37.42 -55.54 36.92
C GLN A 88 -37.87 -54.13 36.52
N ARG A 89 -39.12 -53.98 36.08
CA ARG A 89 -39.70 -52.68 35.69
C ARG A 89 -39.71 -51.69 36.86
N ILE A 90 -40.08 -52.14 38.06
CA ILE A 90 -40.01 -51.32 39.29
C ILE A 90 -38.59 -50.79 39.50
N GLY A 91 -37.57 -51.66 39.47
CA GLY A 91 -36.17 -51.23 39.66
C GLY A 91 -35.68 -50.25 38.58
N LYS A 92 -36.13 -50.44 37.33
CA LYS A 92 -35.83 -49.51 36.23
C LYS A 92 -36.52 -48.16 36.43
N ILE A 93 -37.79 -48.13 36.85
CA ILE A 93 -38.51 -46.89 37.16
C ILE A 93 -37.83 -46.15 38.31
N ASP A 94 -37.44 -46.85 39.38
CA ASP A 94 -36.73 -46.23 40.51
C ASP A 94 -35.41 -45.57 40.06
N THR A 95 -34.68 -46.21 39.13
CA THR A 95 -33.45 -45.65 38.57
C THR A 95 -33.73 -44.39 37.72
N LEU A 96 -34.69 -44.47 36.79
CA LEU A 96 -35.07 -43.34 35.92
C LEU A 96 -35.59 -42.14 36.71
N LEU A 97 -36.35 -42.41 37.77
CA LEU A 97 -36.91 -41.39 38.65
C LEU A 97 -35.79 -40.71 39.47
N GLN A 98 -34.82 -41.47 39.99
CA GLN A 98 -33.66 -40.90 40.66
C GLN A 98 -32.84 -40.02 39.70
N ASP A 99 -32.62 -40.46 38.47
CA ASP A 99 -31.90 -39.68 37.46
C ASP A 99 -32.66 -38.41 37.08
N TYR A 100 -33.99 -38.46 37.01
CA TYR A 100 -34.82 -37.27 36.84
C TYR A 100 -34.71 -36.29 38.01
N LEU A 101 -34.78 -36.77 39.26
CA LEU A 101 -34.76 -35.94 40.47
C LEU A 101 -33.40 -35.29 40.77
N ARG A 102 -32.31 -35.79 40.15
CA ARG A 102 -30.97 -35.19 40.20
C ARG A 102 -30.87 -33.90 39.38
N TYR A 103 -31.72 -33.73 38.38
CA TYR A 103 -31.72 -32.53 37.56
C TYR A 103 -32.27 -31.32 38.35
N PRO A 104 -31.60 -30.15 38.32
CA PRO A 104 -32.09 -28.96 38.98
C PRO A 104 -33.45 -28.54 38.43
N SER A 105 -34.46 -28.47 39.31
CA SER A 105 -35.83 -28.08 38.98
C SER A 105 -36.25 -26.85 39.79
N ASP A 106 -37.08 -25.99 39.19
CA ASP A 106 -37.58 -24.77 39.83
C ASP A 106 -38.77 -25.03 40.78
N GLY A 107 -39.29 -23.99 41.43
CA GLY A 107 -40.25 -24.14 42.53
C GLY A 107 -41.54 -24.89 42.19
N ALA A 108 -42.06 -24.79 40.97
CA ALA A 108 -43.28 -25.52 40.56
C ALA A 108 -42.94 -26.96 40.14
N GLU A 109 -41.90 -27.12 39.33
CA GLU A 109 -41.43 -28.41 38.85
C GLU A 109 -40.94 -29.30 40.01
N ARG A 110 -40.25 -28.72 41.00
CA ARG A 110 -39.75 -29.43 42.18
C ARG A 110 -40.88 -29.96 43.06
N LYS A 111 -41.95 -29.19 43.22
CA LYS A 111 -43.13 -29.63 43.98
C LYS A 111 -43.83 -30.80 43.29
N LEU A 112 -44.04 -30.68 41.98
CA LEU A 112 -44.71 -31.72 41.21
C LEU A 112 -43.88 -33.00 41.11
N SER A 113 -42.56 -32.89 40.91
CA SER A 113 -41.65 -34.04 40.88
C SER A 113 -41.55 -34.77 42.22
N THR A 114 -41.56 -34.04 43.34
CA THR A 114 -41.59 -34.64 44.68
C THR A 114 -42.92 -35.38 44.94
N ARG A 115 -44.04 -34.82 44.45
CA ARG A 115 -45.34 -35.48 44.54
C ARG A 115 -45.37 -36.75 43.67
N PHE A 116 -44.91 -36.66 42.43
CA PHE A 116 -44.77 -37.78 41.51
C PHE A 116 -43.92 -38.90 42.10
N GLU A 117 -42.81 -38.57 42.76
CA GLU A 117 -42.00 -39.54 43.48
C GLU A 117 -42.76 -40.22 44.62
N SER A 118 -43.46 -39.44 45.45
CA SER A 118 -44.25 -39.96 46.56
C SER A 118 -45.36 -40.91 46.08
N ASP A 119 -46.09 -40.51 45.04
CA ASP A 119 -47.22 -41.26 44.51
C ASP A 119 -46.75 -42.50 43.74
N TRP A 120 -45.60 -42.44 43.06
CA TRP A 120 -44.90 -43.63 42.55
C TRP A 120 -44.52 -44.59 43.66
N ARG A 121 -43.88 -44.13 44.74
CA ARG A 121 -43.50 -45.00 45.88
C ARG A 121 -44.72 -45.65 46.50
N SER A 122 -45.83 -44.92 46.65
CA SER A 122 -47.09 -45.46 47.12
C SER A 122 -47.66 -46.52 46.17
N LEU A 123 -47.68 -46.26 44.86
CA LEU A 123 -48.10 -47.23 43.83
C LEU A 123 -47.23 -48.49 43.84
N ARG A 124 -45.91 -48.34 43.99
CA ARG A 124 -44.96 -49.45 44.10
C ARG A 124 -45.24 -50.28 45.35
N ASP A 125 -45.21 -49.65 46.52
CA ASP A 125 -45.17 -50.35 47.81
C ASP A 125 -46.53 -50.89 48.25
N LYS A 126 -47.63 -50.22 47.87
CA LYS A 126 -49.01 -50.61 48.21
C LYS A 126 -49.77 -51.23 47.05
N GLY A 127 -49.34 -51.02 45.81
CA GLY A 127 -49.97 -51.56 44.61
C GLY A 127 -49.20 -52.74 44.02
N PHE A 128 -48.17 -52.46 43.23
CA PHE A 128 -47.49 -53.49 42.43
C PHE A 128 -46.79 -54.56 43.27
N VAL A 129 -46.13 -54.17 44.37
CA VAL A 129 -45.43 -55.12 45.25
C VAL A 129 -46.36 -56.17 45.86
N PRO A 130 -47.46 -55.80 46.54
CA PRO A 130 -48.37 -56.80 47.06
C PRO A 130 -49.13 -57.54 45.94
N ALA A 131 -49.43 -56.89 44.81
CA ALA A 131 -50.12 -57.55 43.71
C ALA A 131 -49.32 -58.73 43.13
N TYR A 132 -48.03 -58.56 42.81
CA TYR A 132 -47.23 -59.68 42.30
C TYR A 132 -47.02 -60.78 43.37
N LYS A 133 -46.92 -60.42 44.66
CA LYS A 133 -46.80 -61.41 45.75
C LYS A 133 -48.07 -62.25 45.90
N LEU A 134 -49.25 -61.63 45.76
CA LEU A 134 -50.53 -62.34 45.80
C LEU A 134 -50.70 -63.23 44.56
N LEU A 135 -50.23 -62.76 43.39
CA LEU A 135 -50.14 -63.56 42.18
C LEU A 135 -49.23 -64.79 42.38
N GLU A 136 -48.03 -64.64 42.95
CA GLU A 136 -47.13 -65.74 43.31
C GLU A 136 -47.79 -66.74 44.29
N ALA A 137 -48.55 -66.24 45.26
CA ALA A 137 -49.29 -67.05 46.23
C ALA A 137 -50.60 -67.64 45.69
N ASN A 138 -50.93 -67.41 44.41
CA ASN A 138 -52.18 -67.82 43.76
C ASN A 138 -53.45 -67.28 44.46
N ASN A 139 -53.35 -66.13 45.14
CA ASN A 139 -54.47 -65.47 45.81
C ASN A 139 -55.10 -64.40 44.91
N LEU A 140 -55.87 -64.87 43.92
CA LEU A 140 -56.36 -64.04 42.81
C LEU A 140 -57.45 -63.04 43.23
N SER A 141 -58.31 -63.39 44.18
CA SER A 141 -59.37 -62.49 44.64
C SER A 141 -58.83 -61.25 45.34
N GLU A 142 -57.82 -61.42 46.21
CA GLU A 142 -57.13 -60.31 46.85
C GLU A 142 -56.28 -59.53 45.83
N ALA A 143 -55.63 -60.21 44.89
CA ALA A 143 -54.87 -59.56 43.81
C ALA A 143 -55.78 -58.66 42.97
N GLN A 144 -56.95 -59.15 42.56
CA GLN A 144 -57.96 -58.36 41.82
C GLN A 144 -58.42 -57.15 42.63
N TRP A 145 -58.65 -57.32 43.94
CA TRP A 145 -59.05 -56.20 44.80
C TRP A 145 -57.96 -55.12 44.87
N ILE A 146 -56.68 -55.50 45.02
CA ILE A 146 -55.56 -54.54 44.99
C ILE A 146 -55.47 -53.84 43.62
N VAL A 147 -55.64 -54.58 42.52
CA VAL A 147 -55.63 -54.00 41.17
C VAL A 147 -56.69 -52.91 41.05
N THR A 148 -57.94 -53.23 41.35
CA THR A 148 -59.06 -52.30 41.14
C THR A 148 -59.10 -51.17 42.18
N GLN A 149 -58.79 -51.44 43.45
CA GLN A 149 -58.96 -50.44 44.52
C GLN A 149 -57.70 -49.62 44.81
N GLN A 150 -56.51 -50.14 44.50
CA GLN A 150 -55.25 -49.46 44.81
C GLN A 150 -54.46 -49.10 43.55
N ILE A 151 -54.26 -50.04 42.62
CA ILE A 151 -53.42 -49.81 41.44
C ILE A 151 -54.11 -48.87 40.46
N GLU A 152 -55.33 -49.15 40.02
CA GLU A 152 -56.05 -48.33 39.05
C GLU A 152 -56.10 -46.82 39.40
N PRO A 153 -56.54 -46.41 40.62
CA PRO A 153 -56.56 -44.99 40.97
C PRO A 153 -55.16 -44.39 41.09
N ALA A 154 -54.19 -45.14 41.62
CA ALA A 154 -52.81 -44.65 41.76
C ALA A 154 -52.10 -44.51 40.40
N VAL A 155 -52.30 -45.45 39.47
CA VAL A 155 -51.80 -45.36 38.09
C VAL A 155 -52.38 -44.13 37.39
N LYS A 156 -53.68 -43.85 37.58
CA LYS A 156 -54.32 -42.66 37.01
C LYS A 156 -53.69 -41.37 37.55
N ALA A 157 -53.41 -41.31 38.85
CA ALA A 157 -52.75 -40.16 39.48
C ALA A 157 -51.32 -39.97 38.97
N VAL A 158 -50.49 -41.02 39.02
CA VAL A 158 -49.10 -41.01 38.53
C VAL A 158 -49.04 -40.62 37.06
N LYS A 159 -49.92 -41.16 36.21
CA LYS A 159 -49.98 -40.81 34.78
C LYS A 159 -50.37 -39.34 34.54
N ALA A 160 -51.30 -38.80 35.33
CA ALA A 160 -51.69 -37.40 35.22
C ALA A 160 -50.51 -36.47 35.58
N GLU A 161 -49.81 -36.79 36.67
CA GLU A 161 -48.62 -36.07 37.12
C GLU A 161 -47.47 -36.17 36.12
N GLY A 162 -47.21 -37.36 35.57
CA GLY A 162 -46.24 -37.57 34.49
C GLY A 162 -46.55 -36.74 33.26
N THR A 163 -47.83 -36.64 32.87
CA THR A 163 -48.28 -35.80 31.75
C THR A 163 -48.02 -34.31 32.03
N GLU A 164 -48.36 -33.84 33.23
CA GLU A 164 -48.14 -32.45 33.65
C GLU A 164 -46.65 -32.10 33.70
N LEU A 165 -45.81 -33.01 34.23
CA LEU A 165 -44.35 -32.85 34.22
C LEU A 165 -43.80 -32.77 32.80
N ARG A 166 -44.24 -33.63 31.88
CA ARG A 166 -43.82 -33.57 30.47
C ARG A 166 -44.22 -32.25 29.80
N GLN A 167 -45.41 -31.73 30.11
CA GLN A 167 -45.86 -30.45 29.60
C GLN A 167 -45.01 -29.29 30.15
N LEU A 168 -44.67 -29.31 31.44
CA LEU A 168 -43.75 -28.32 32.04
C LEU A 168 -42.37 -28.38 31.38
N GLN A 169 -41.81 -29.58 31.15
CA GLN A 169 -40.52 -29.72 30.45
C GLN A 169 -40.57 -29.17 29.03
N LEU A 170 -41.65 -29.43 28.28
CA LEU A 170 -41.80 -28.93 26.91
C LEU A 170 -41.90 -27.41 26.87
N VAL A 171 -42.69 -26.80 27.77
CA VAL A 171 -42.81 -25.34 27.86
C VAL A 171 -41.48 -24.70 28.26
N ALA A 172 -40.80 -25.25 29.26
CA ALA A 172 -39.50 -24.76 29.71
C ALA A 172 -38.43 -24.90 28.60
N ALA A 173 -38.39 -26.04 27.90
CA ALA A 173 -37.49 -26.25 26.77
C ALA A 173 -37.75 -25.26 25.64
N GLN A 174 -39.02 -24.95 25.34
CA GLN A 174 -39.37 -23.97 24.32
C GLN A 174 -38.96 -22.55 24.73
N GLN A 175 -39.15 -22.19 26.00
CA GLN A 175 -38.67 -20.90 26.53
C GLN A 175 -37.14 -20.78 26.47
N GLU A 176 -36.40 -21.83 26.88
CA GLU A 176 -34.94 -21.87 26.80
C GLU A 176 -34.46 -21.76 25.35
N TYR A 177 -35.14 -22.45 24.42
CA TYR A 177 -34.87 -22.34 22.98
C TYR A 177 -35.11 -20.92 22.44
N ASP A 178 -36.24 -20.30 22.79
CA ASP A 178 -36.58 -18.94 22.33
C ASP A 178 -35.60 -17.90 22.92
N HIS A 179 -35.21 -18.07 24.18
CA HIS A 179 -34.15 -17.27 24.81
C HIS A 179 -32.81 -17.44 24.07
N ALA A 180 -32.36 -18.67 23.83
CA ALA A 180 -31.13 -18.96 23.10
C ALA A 180 -31.17 -18.38 21.67
N ARG A 181 -32.32 -18.47 21.00
CA ARG A 181 -32.53 -17.90 19.66
C ARG A 181 -32.47 -16.38 19.65
N SER A 182 -33.08 -15.71 20.63
CA SER A 182 -33.04 -14.24 20.73
C SER A 182 -31.62 -13.72 20.95
N ILE A 183 -30.83 -14.39 21.81
CA ILE A 183 -29.43 -14.09 22.05
C ILE A 183 -28.60 -14.34 20.78
N SER A 184 -28.83 -15.46 20.09
CA SER A 184 -28.15 -15.80 18.84
C SER A 184 -28.40 -14.76 17.75
N HIS A 185 -29.64 -14.30 17.57
CA HIS A 185 -29.94 -13.23 16.62
C HIS A 185 -29.29 -11.90 16.98
N LEU A 186 -29.24 -11.53 18.26
CA LEU A 186 -28.53 -10.34 18.72
C LEU A 186 -27.03 -10.43 18.39
N VAL A 187 -26.40 -11.57 18.67
CA VAL A 187 -24.99 -11.82 18.34
C VAL A 187 -24.75 -11.76 16.83
N GLN A 188 -25.63 -12.35 16.01
CA GLN A 188 -25.55 -12.28 14.55
C GLN A 188 -25.62 -10.84 14.03
N TRP A 189 -26.54 -10.04 14.55
CA TRP A 189 -26.67 -8.62 14.18
C TRP A 189 -25.46 -7.80 14.62
N LEU A 190 -24.92 -8.05 15.82
CA LEU A 190 -23.67 -7.42 16.27
C LEU A 190 -22.50 -7.79 15.37
N VAL A 191 -22.34 -9.06 15.00
CA VAL A 191 -21.29 -9.50 14.08
C VAL A 191 -21.44 -8.83 12.71
N ALA A 192 -22.66 -8.80 12.16
CA ALA A 192 -22.94 -8.13 10.88
C ALA A 192 -22.62 -6.62 10.95
N ALA A 193 -23.00 -5.95 12.04
CA ALA A 193 -22.69 -4.54 12.27
C ALA A 193 -21.17 -4.30 12.40
N CYS A 194 -20.44 -5.15 13.13
CA CYS A 194 -18.98 -5.09 13.25
C CYS A 194 -18.28 -5.30 11.90
N ILE A 195 -18.75 -6.24 11.07
CA ILE A 195 -18.24 -6.46 9.72
C ILE A 195 -18.48 -5.21 8.86
N ALA A 196 -19.70 -4.69 8.84
CA ALA A 196 -20.04 -3.50 8.06
C ALA A 196 -19.22 -2.28 8.49
N ALA A 197 -19.08 -2.05 9.80
CA ALA A 197 -18.26 -0.98 10.37
C ALA A 197 -16.77 -1.17 10.04
N GLY A 198 -16.26 -2.40 10.10
CA GLY A 198 -14.88 -2.72 9.74
C GLY A 198 -14.58 -2.47 8.26
N ILE A 199 -15.48 -2.90 7.36
CA ILE A 199 -15.38 -2.63 5.91
C ILE A 199 -15.41 -1.12 5.66
N ALA A 200 -16.35 -0.39 6.28
CA ALA A 200 -16.45 1.06 6.13
C ALA A 200 -15.19 1.77 6.63
N LEU A 201 -14.63 1.36 7.78
CA LEU A 201 -13.39 1.90 8.33
C LEU A 201 -12.21 1.67 7.38
N VAL A 202 -12.02 0.44 6.89
CA VAL A 202 -10.94 0.09 5.95
C VAL A 202 -11.11 0.87 4.64
N ALA A 203 -12.33 0.96 4.09
CA ALA A 203 -12.61 1.73 2.89
C ALA A 203 -12.27 3.22 3.06
N LEU A 204 -12.65 3.82 4.21
CA LEU A 204 -12.31 5.20 4.54
C LEU A 204 -10.80 5.41 4.66
N LEU A 205 -10.09 4.51 5.34
CA LEU A 205 -8.64 4.60 5.48
C LEU A 205 -7.93 4.46 4.12
N CYS A 206 -8.32 3.48 3.30
CA CYS A 206 -7.80 3.29 1.94
C CYS A 206 -8.07 4.50 1.05
N ALA A 207 -9.30 5.05 1.07
CA ALA A 207 -9.65 6.23 0.29
C ALA A 207 -8.88 7.48 0.75
N SER A 208 -8.66 7.64 2.06
CA SER A 208 -7.85 8.74 2.61
C SER A 208 -6.38 8.62 2.21
N MET A 209 -5.84 7.40 2.17
CA MET A 209 -4.46 7.14 1.77
C MET A 209 -4.27 7.37 0.28
N ALA A 210 -5.18 6.87 -0.56
CA ALA A 210 -5.18 7.13 -1.99
C ALA A 210 -5.21 8.63 -2.29
N ARG A 211 -6.13 9.38 -1.66
CA ARG A 211 -6.21 10.84 -1.83
C ARG A 211 -4.90 11.54 -1.50
N VAL A 212 -4.27 11.18 -0.38
CA VAL A 212 -3.01 11.83 0.05
C VAL A 212 -1.85 11.44 -0.86
N LEU A 213 -1.73 10.18 -1.26
CA LEU A 213 -0.69 9.73 -2.17
C LEU A 213 -0.82 10.43 -3.53
N PHE A 214 -2.01 10.49 -4.11
CA PHE A 214 -2.23 11.19 -5.38
C PHE A 214 -2.02 12.71 -5.28
N ALA A 215 -2.32 13.31 -4.13
CA ALA A 215 -2.02 14.72 -3.89
C ALA A 215 -0.50 14.97 -3.78
N GLN A 216 0.24 14.12 -3.07
CA GLN A 216 1.70 14.25 -2.93
C GLN A 216 2.46 13.93 -4.22
N LEU A 217 1.97 12.95 -4.99
CA LEU A 217 2.56 12.60 -6.28
C LEU A 217 2.25 13.65 -7.34
N GLY A 218 1.07 14.28 -7.32
CA GLY A 218 0.64 15.27 -8.31
C GLY A 218 0.19 14.66 -9.65
N GLY A 219 0.30 13.34 -9.80
CA GLY A 219 -0.05 12.60 -11.00
C GLY A 219 0.05 11.09 -10.80
N GLU A 220 -0.10 10.33 -11.88
CA GLU A 220 0.08 8.88 -11.86
C GLU A 220 1.57 8.51 -11.72
N PRO A 221 1.92 7.54 -10.85
CA PRO A 221 3.32 7.11 -10.66
C PRO A 221 4.01 6.65 -11.95
N SER A 222 3.26 6.00 -12.85
CA SER A 222 3.75 5.55 -14.16
C SER A 222 4.18 6.71 -15.04
N VAL A 223 3.43 7.82 -15.04
CA VAL A 223 3.73 9.03 -15.79
C VAL A 223 5.00 9.69 -15.23
N ALA A 224 5.09 9.83 -13.91
CA ALA A 224 6.29 10.35 -13.26
C ALA A 224 7.54 9.51 -13.60
N ALA A 225 7.42 8.18 -13.53
CA ALA A 225 8.53 7.28 -13.88
C ALA A 225 8.96 7.40 -15.35
N ALA A 226 8.00 7.59 -16.28
CA ALA A 226 8.30 7.77 -17.70
C ALA A 226 9.01 9.10 -17.98
N ILE A 227 8.59 10.19 -17.35
CA ILE A 227 9.23 11.51 -17.47
C ILE A 227 10.65 11.46 -16.91
N ALA A 228 10.83 10.85 -15.74
CA ALA A 228 12.16 10.73 -15.11
C ALA A 228 13.16 10.01 -16.03
N ARG A 229 12.71 8.95 -16.72
CA ARG A 229 13.52 8.24 -17.72
C ARG A 229 13.90 9.11 -18.91
N ARG A 230 12.95 9.84 -19.49
CA ARG A 230 13.25 10.73 -20.63
C ARG A 230 14.24 11.83 -20.24
N VAL A 231 14.09 12.40 -19.04
CA VAL A 231 15.04 13.38 -18.50
C VAL A 231 16.42 12.75 -18.29
N SER A 232 16.51 11.52 -17.77
CA SER A 232 17.80 10.84 -17.63
C SER A 232 18.45 10.49 -18.96
N ASP A 233 17.64 10.28 -20.01
CA ASP A 233 18.11 10.02 -21.37
C ASP A 233 18.51 11.31 -22.11
N GLY A 234 18.40 12.47 -21.45
CA GLY A 234 18.78 13.79 -22.00
C GLY A 234 17.68 14.48 -22.80
N ASP A 235 16.49 13.91 -22.89
CA ASP A 235 15.34 14.55 -23.52
C ASP A 235 14.65 15.51 -22.54
N LEU A 236 15.04 16.78 -22.62
CA LEU A 236 14.48 17.88 -21.82
C LEU A 236 13.29 18.56 -22.50
N SER A 237 12.78 18.05 -23.63
CA SER A 237 11.65 18.64 -24.36
C SER A 237 10.27 18.19 -23.85
N VAL A 238 10.25 17.23 -22.92
CA VAL A 238 9.01 16.60 -22.43
C VAL A 238 8.18 17.54 -21.58
N MET A 239 6.91 17.73 -21.91
CA MET A 239 6.01 18.47 -21.04
C MET A 239 5.66 17.64 -19.80
N VAL A 240 5.93 18.16 -18.61
CA VAL A 240 5.47 17.56 -17.34
C VAL A 240 4.03 18.02 -17.09
N PRO A 241 3.03 17.11 -17.12
CA PRO A 241 1.65 17.47 -16.86
C PRO A 241 1.48 17.80 -15.37
N LEU A 242 1.28 19.08 -15.08
CA LEU A 242 0.99 19.58 -13.74
C LEU A 242 -0.51 19.75 -13.56
N LYS A 243 -1.01 19.40 -12.37
CA LYS A 243 -2.37 19.77 -11.97
C LYS A 243 -2.43 21.28 -11.70
N GLY A 244 -3.56 21.92 -11.98
CA GLY A 244 -3.72 23.35 -11.76
C GLY A 244 -3.46 23.74 -10.30
N ASN A 245 -2.62 24.76 -10.10
CA ASN A 245 -2.19 25.29 -8.80
C ASN A 245 -1.33 24.34 -7.94
N ASP A 246 -0.68 23.35 -8.56
CA ASP A 246 0.27 22.46 -7.88
C ASP A 246 1.65 23.12 -7.70
N THR A 247 2.11 23.23 -6.45
CA THR A 247 3.39 23.87 -6.08
C THR A 247 4.29 23.00 -5.21
N GLU A 248 3.83 21.83 -4.79
CA GLU A 248 4.52 21.00 -3.78
C GLU A 248 4.66 19.54 -4.18
N SER A 249 3.96 19.08 -5.23
CA SER A 249 4.01 17.67 -5.60
C SER A 249 5.36 17.23 -6.16
N MET A 250 5.56 15.92 -6.19
CA MET A 250 6.71 15.33 -6.88
C MET A 250 6.75 15.71 -8.37
N MET A 251 5.60 15.77 -9.04
CA MET A 251 5.51 16.21 -10.44
C MET A 251 5.93 17.68 -10.60
N TYR A 252 5.55 18.57 -9.68
CA TYR A 252 6.03 19.95 -9.66
C TYR A 252 7.56 20.02 -9.50
N ALA A 253 8.11 19.28 -8.54
CA ALA A 253 9.55 19.21 -8.32
C ALA A 253 10.30 18.70 -9.55
N MET A 254 9.75 17.71 -10.26
CA MET A 254 10.31 17.21 -11.52
C MET A 254 10.27 18.24 -12.65
N SER A 255 9.18 19.00 -12.79
CA SER A 255 9.09 20.09 -13.77
C SER A 255 10.11 21.20 -13.49
N ALA A 256 10.27 21.58 -12.22
CA ALA A 256 11.27 22.57 -11.81
C ALA A 256 12.71 22.06 -12.08
N MET A 257 12.99 20.79 -11.80
CA MET A 257 14.28 20.15 -12.10
C MET A 257 14.58 20.17 -13.60
N GLN A 258 13.63 19.73 -14.42
CA GLN A 258 13.76 19.74 -15.89
C GLN A 258 14.01 21.15 -16.42
N THR A 259 13.23 22.14 -15.97
CA THR A 259 13.36 23.55 -16.42
C THR A 259 14.76 24.11 -16.10
N ARG A 260 15.27 23.82 -14.89
CA ARG A 260 16.61 24.25 -14.48
C ARG A 260 17.71 23.57 -15.29
N LEU A 261 17.58 22.28 -15.58
CA LEU A 261 18.52 21.55 -16.44
C LEU A 261 18.51 22.09 -17.87
N ALA A 262 17.32 22.35 -18.43
CA ALA A 262 17.19 22.91 -19.77
C ALA A 262 17.81 24.31 -19.87
N SER A 263 17.60 25.15 -18.85
CA SER A 263 18.22 26.47 -18.78
C SER A 263 19.74 26.41 -18.66
N MET A 264 20.30 25.49 -17.85
CA MET A 264 21.76 25.29 -17.77
C MET A 264 22.34 24.85 -19.10
N ILE A 265 21.75 23.83 -19.76
CA ILE A 265 22.23 23.32 -21.05
C ILE A 265 22.13 24.40 -22.14
N GLY A 266 21.02 25.16 -22.16
CA GLY A 266 20.85 26.30 -23.07
C GLY A 266 21.92 27.37 -22.85
N GLY A 267 22.22 27.72 -21.59
CA GLY A 267 23.29 28.64 -21.24
C GLY A 267 24.66 28.16 -21.71
N ILE A 268 24.98 26.88 -21.49
CA ILE A 268 26.23 26.26 -21.98
C ILE A 268 26.32 26.33 -23.51
N GLN A 269 25.22 26.08 -24.22
CA GLN A 269 25.17 26.13 -25.68
C GLN A 269 25.37 27.57 -26.18
N THR A 270 24.72 28.56 -25.56
CA THR A 270 24.93 29.98 -25.89
C THR A 270 26.38 30.39 -25.66
N THR A 271 26.95 30.09 -24.49
CA THR A 271 28.36 30.39 -24.18
C THR A 271 29.30 29.71 -25.17
N SER A 272 29.05 28.45 -25.53
CA SER A 272 29.85 27.73 -26.51
C SER A 272 29.79 28.38 -27.90
N ASN A 273 28.62 28.87 -28.31
CA ASN A 273 28.45 29.58 -29.57
C ASN A 273 29.15 30.94 -29.57
N THR A 274 29.10 31.67 -28.45
CA THR A 274 29.87 32.91 -28.27
C THR A 274 31.37 32.63 -28.37
N ILE A 275 31.88 31.59 -27.71
CA ILE A 275 33.30 31.18 -27.80
C ILE A 275 33.66 30.83 -29.25
N ALA A 276 32.81 30.09 -29.97
CA ALA A 276 33.05 29.74 -31.36
C ALA A 276 33.16 30.98 -32.26
N HIS A 277 32.23 31.95 -32.11
CA HIS A 277 32.28 33.23 -32.81
C HIS A 277 33.54 34.04 -32.47
N THR A 278 33.87 34.18 -31.18
CA THR A 278 35.08 34.90 -30.76
C THR A 278 36.35 34.22 -31.29
N THR A 279 36.39 32.89 -31.32
CA THR A 279 37.53 32.14 -31.88
C THR A 279 37.66 32.36 -33.38
N PHE A 280 36.54 32.48 -34.11
CA PHE A 280 36.54 32.84 -35.53
C PHE A 280 37.10 34.27 -35.75
N ASP A 281 36.65 35.24 -34.95
CA ASP A 281 37.14 36.62 -35.02
C ASP A 281 38.63 36.71 -34.67
N ILE A 282 39.09 35.97 -33.66
CA ILE A 282 40.52 35.86 -33.32
C ILE A 282 41.31 35.30 -34.50
N THR A 283 40.81 34.25 -35.15
CA THR A 283 41.48 33.65 -36.31
C THR A 283 41.58 34.64 -37.48
N ALA A 284 40.50 35.36 -37.79
CA ALA A 284 40.48 36.39 -38.82
C ALA A 284 41.43 37.56 -38.50
N SER A 285 41.43 38.02 -37.24
CA SER A 285 42.34 39.05 -36.75
C SER A 285 43.80 38.63 -36.84
N ASN A 286 44.12 37.38 -36.49
CA ASN A 286 45.47 36.84 -36.56
C ASN A 286 45.97 36.76 -38.01
N ASN A 287 45.10 36.37 -38.96
CA ASN A 287 45.43 36.40 -40.39
C ASN A 287 45.69 37.82 -40.90
N ALA A 288 44.85 38.80 -40.52
CA ALA A 288 45.04 40.19 -40.89
C ALA A 288 46.34 40.78 -40.30
N LEU A 289 46.67 40.42 -39.06
CA LEU A 289 47.92 40.81 -38.42
C LEU A 289 49.13 40.17 -39.11
N SER A 290 49.06 38.89 -39.46
CA SER A 290 50.10 38.20 -40.24
C SER A 290 50.32 38.91 -41.57
N SER A 291 49.24 39.21 -42.31
CA SER A 291 49.32 39.91 -43.59
C SER A 291 49.92 41.32 -43.47
N ARG A 292 49.53 42.09 -42.44
CA ARG A 292 50.16 43.40 -42.16
C ARG A 292 51.62 43.27 -41.74
N THR A 293 51.99 42.20 -41.05
CA THR A 293 53.37 41.94 -40.65
C THR A 293 54.22 41.61 -41.88
N GLU A 294 53.68 40.84 -42.83
CA GLU A 294 54.29 40.58 -44.13
C GLU A 294 54.45 41.87 -44.96
N GLU A 295 53.42 42.72 -45.01
CA GLU A 295 53.48 44.01 -45.71
C GLU A 295 54.50 44.97 -45.06
N HIS A 296 54.54 45.03 -43.73
CA HIS A 296 55.55 45.81 -43.00
C HIS A 296 56.96 45.27 -43.25
N ALA A 297 57.14 43.95 -43.25
CA ALA A 297 58.42 43.33 -43.58
C ALA A 297 58.87 43.73 -45.00
N ALA A 298 57.96 43.65 -45.99
CA ALA A 298 58.23 44.08 -47.36
C ALA A 298 58.56 45.59 -47.46
N SER A 299 57.87 46.45 -46.71
CA SER A 299 58.17 47.88 -46.66
C SER A 299 59.54 48.18 -46.03
N ILE A 300 59.93 47.40 -45.01
CA ILE A 300 61.27 47.48 -44.39
C ILE A 300 62.34 47.00 -45.38
N GLU A 301 62.10 45.93 -46.13
CA GLU A 301 62.99 45.49 -47.21
C GLU A 301 63.15 46.58 -48.27
N GLN A 302 62.06 47.17 -48.74
CA GLN A 302 62.10 48.26 -49.72
C GLN A 302 62.80 49.51 -49.20
N THR A 303 62.61 49.84 -47.92
CA THR A 303 63.32 50.95 -47.26
C THR A 303 64.82 50.65 -47.14
N SER A 304 65.18 49.40 -46.84
CA SER A 304 66.57 48.95 -46.78
C SER A 304 67.23 49.01 -48.16
N ALA A 305 66.55 48.57 -49.22
CA ALA A 305 67.02 48.69 -50.59
C ALA A 305 67.14 50.16 -51.04
N SER A 306 66.20 51.03 -50.63
CA SER A 306 66.28 52.47 -50.89
C SER A 306 67.43 53.13 -50.13
N MET A 307 67.72 52.67 -48.90
CA MET A 307 68.90 53.07 -48.12
C MET A 307 70.20 52.64 -48.80
N GLU A 308 70.27 51.42 -49.35
CA GLU A 308 71.42 50.98 -50.15
C GLU A 308 71.62 51.83 -51.41
N GLN A 309 70.54 52.15 -52.12
CA GLN A 309 70.59 53.00 -53.31
C GLN A 309 70.94 54.45 -52.96
N LEU A 310 70.45 54.98 -51.85
CA LEU A 310 70.86 56.29 -51.33
C LEU A 310 72.34 56.29 -50.93
N ALA A 311 72.81 55.25 -50.24
CA ALA A 311 74.23 55.11 -49.90
C ALA A 311 75.11 55.04 -51.16
N SER A 312 74.67 54.34 -52.20
CA SER A 312 75.38 54.30 -53.49
C SER A 312 75.38 55.66 -54.19
N THR A 313 74.26 56.40 -54.13
CA THR A 313 74.14 57.74 -54.72
C THR A 313 74.98 58.76 -53.97
N VAL A 314 75.02 58.69 -52.64
CA VAL A 314 75.89 59.52 -51.79
C VAL A 314 77.36 59.23 -52.10
N LYS A 315 77.73 57.95 -52.27
CA LYS A 315 79.07 57.56 -52.70
C LYS A 315 79.39 58.13 -54.09
N ALA A 316 78.48 58.01 -55.05
CA ALA A 316 78.63 58.60 -56.37
C ALA A 316 78.77 60.13 -56.30
N ASN A 317 77.97 60.83 -55.50
CA ASN A 317 78.08 62.28 -55.30
C ASN A 317 79.42 62.68 -54.68
N ALA A 318 79.94 61.90 -53.74
CA ALA A 318 81.27 62.11 -53.18
C ALA A 318 82.35 61.97 -54.28
N ASP A 319 82.25 60.94 -55.12
CA ASP A 319 83.15 60.72 -56.26
C ASP A 319 83.03 61.87 -57.29
N HIS A 320 81.81 62.32 -57.62
CA HIS A 320 81.57 63.46 -58.50
C HIS A 320 82.13 64.77 -57.94
N ALA A 321 81.96 65.02 -56.64
CA ALA A 321 82.53 66.19 -55.98
C ALA A 321 84.06 66.16 -56.01
N GLN A 322 84.66 64.97 -55.85
CA GLN A 322 86.10 64.78 -55.99
C GLN A 322 86.58 65.05 -57.43
N GLN A 323 85.90 64.50 -58.43
CA GLN A 323 86.18 64.78 -59.85
C GLN A 323 86.03 66.27 -60.19
N ALA A 324 84.97 66.93 -59.71
CA ALA A 324 84.76 68.36 -59.92
C ALA A 324 85.89 69.19 -59.28
N ARG A 325 86.37 68.77 -58.11
CA ARG A 325 87.52 69.40 -57.43
C ARG A 325 88.79 69.27 -58.26
N GLU A 326 89.07 68.08 -58.82
CA GLU A 326 90.20 67.87 -59.73
C GLU A 326 90.10 68.74 -60.99
N LEU A 327 88.90 68.83 -61.58
CA LEU A 327 88.65 69.66 -62.76
C LEU A 327 88.85 71.16 -62.47
N ALA A 328 88.38 71.64 -61.31
CA ALA A 328 88.58 73.01 -60.87
C ALA A 328 90.07 73.33 -60.62
N MET A 329 90.83 72.38 -60.05
CA MET A 329 92.29 72.53 -59.91
C MET A 329 92.98 72.60 -61.29
N SER A 330 92.59 71.74 -62.24
CA SER A 330 93.11 71.77 -63.61
C SER A 330 92.80 73.07 -64.35
N ALA A 331 91.58 73.61 -64.19
CA ALA A 331 91.19 74.90 -64.74
C ALA A 331 91.97 76.07 -64.10
N SER A 332 92.20 76.02 -62.79
CA SER A 332 93.03 76.99 -62.07
C SER A 332 94.48 76.97 -62.56
N ASP A 333 95.04 75.78 -62.82
CA ASP A 333 96.38 75.65 -63.40
C ASP A 333 96.46 76.22 -64.83
N LYS A 334 95.44 75.96 -65.66
CA LYS A 334 95.37 76.58 -67.00
C LYS A 334 95.24 78.11 -66.95
N ALA A 335 94.46 78.65 -66.00
CA ALA A 335 94.35 80.09 -65.80
C ALA A 335 95.66 80.72 -65.29
N ARG A 336 96.45 79.99 -64.49
CA ARG A 336 97.80 80.40 -64.06
C ARG A 336 98.78 80.48 -65.22
N VAL A 337 98.69 79.56 -66.19
CA VAL A 337 99.49 79.62 -67.43
C VAL A 337 99.12 80.86 -68.25
N VAL A 338 97.83 81.19 -68.37
CA VAL A 338 97.35 82.37 -69.12
C VAL A 338 97.79 83.68 -68.45
N THR A 339 97.83 83.75 -67.12
CA THR A 339 98.25 84.97 -66.39
C THR A 339 99.76 85.19 -66.38
N ALA A 340 100.58 84.17 -66.64
CA ALA A 340 102.04 84.29 -66.69
C ALA A 340 102.60 84.81 -68.04
N GLN A 341 101.79 84.95 -69.09
CA GLN A 341 102.23 85.37 -70.44
C GLN A 341 101.88 86.83 -70.82
N LEU A 342 101.33 87.61 -69.88
CA LEU A 342 100.73 88.92 -70.15
C LEU A 342 101.61 90.20 -70.07
N PRO A 343 102.93 90.24 -69.71
CA PRO A 343 103.70 91.49 -69.74
C PRO A 343 104.78 91.68 -70.83
N THR A 344 104.89 90.86 -71.90
CA THR A 344 105.94 91.05 -72.94
C THR A 344 105.47 91.53 -74.32
N ARG A 345 104.21 91.93 -74.51
CA ARG A 345 103.69 92.44 -75.80
C ARG A 345 103.13 93.88 -75.78
N SER A 346 103.61 94.73 -74.88
CA SER A 346 103.19 96.14 -74.79
C SER A 346 104.27 97.18 -75.09
N ARG A 347 105.42 96.79 -75.67
CA ARG A 347 106.45 97.70 -76.20
C ARG A 347 107.04 97.20 -77.53
N GLU A 348 106.24 97.17 -78.59
CA GLU A 348 106.73 97.18 -79.98
C GLU A 348 105.57 97.47 -80.95
N CYS A 349 105.84 98.29 -81.96
CA CYS A 349 104.99 98.68 -83.08
C CYS A 349 103.88 99.74 -82.83
N ALA A 350 104.31 100.89 -82.29
CA ALA A 350 104.01 102.14 -82.96
C ALA A 350 104.68 102.17 -84.35
N THR A 351 104.04 102.80 -85.33
CA THR A 351 104.40 102.92 -86.78
C THR A 351 103.97 101.74 -87.66
N TRP A 352 102.97 101.99 -88.53
CA TRP A 352 102.60 101.38 -89.83
C TRP A 352 101.10 101.70 -90.03
N HIS A 353 100.70 102.96 -90.20
CA HIS A 353 100.55 103.66 -91.49
C HIS A 353 100.04 102.80 -92.67
N SER A 354 98.90 103.25 -93.21
CA SER A 354 98.40 103.14 -94.59
C SER A 354 98.06 101.76 -95.19
N ALA A 355 96.74 101.47 -95.30
CA ALA A 355 96.05 101.17 -96.57
C ALA A 355 94.57 100.75 -96.31
N GLN A 356 93.62 101.56 -96.80
CA GLN A 356 92.30 101.06 -97.26
C GLN A 356 92.50 100.09 -98.45
N PRO A 357 91.54 99.23 -98.91
CA PRO A 357 90.11 99.55 -99.08
C PRO A 357 89.05 98.38 -99.04
N LYS A 358 87.77 98.81 -99.08
CA LYS A 358 86.58 98.26 -99.81
C LYS A 358 86.34 96.73 -99.88
N SER A 359 85.15 96.29 -99.43
CA SER A 359 83.96 95.94 -100.26
C SER A 359 83.11 94.80 -99.68
N ALA A 360 81.76 94.97 -99.71
CA ALA A 360 80.68 93.99 -99.95
C ALA A 360 80.77 92.60 -99.26
N ARG A 361 79.79 92.13 -98.49
CA ARG A 361 78.31 92.07 -98.63
C ARG A 361 77.66 91.88 -97.27
#